data_AF-A0A9W8DJV4-F1
#
_entry.id   AF-A0A9W8DJV4-F1
#
_cell.length_a   1.000
_cell.length_b   1.000
_cell.length_c   1.000
_cell.angle_alpha   90.00
_cell.angle_beta   90.00
_cell.angle_gamma   90.00
#
_symmetry.space_group_name_H-M   'P 1'
#
loop_
_entity.id
_entity.type
_entity.pdbx_description
1 polymer ?
#
loop_
_entity_poly.entity_id
_entity_poly.type
_entity_poly.pdbx_seq_one_letter_code
_entity_poly.pdbx_strand_id
1 'polypeptide(L)'
;MYRTALLPRTMASAAFRRAATAPVRHPVAALYNLHPFAAGIATEAKTETSQDQSKSEEKTAEAASPAEAKEDPKKPSVEKQLAELKDHYLRCLADMENLRTRTKTEVEKSSKFAISKFAKELLDTVDILSMALKAVPEAERTNEAAHGGHLKNLYSGVSLTQAELLKTLKRHGVEAFNPLDEVFDPNLHQAMYQVTISGKEPGTVISVEKSGYTLHGRVMRPAQVGITKLEE
;
A
#
# COMPACT_ATOMS: atom_id res chain seq x y z
N MET A 1 22.87 52.66 46.03
CA MET A 1 22.54 51.73 47.14
C MET A 1 21.27 51.01 46.70
N TYR A 2 21.22 49.71 46.39
CA TYR A 2 21.62 48.55 47.18
C TYR A 2 22.19 47.42 46.31
N ARG A 3 22.97 46.59 46.98
CA ARG A 3 23.79 45.47 46.52
C ARG A 3 22.97 44.16 46.63
N THR A 4 23.33 43.21 45.75
CA THR A 4 23.34 41.73 45.95
C THR A 4 22.03 40.96 46.16
N ALA A 5 21.74 40.03 45.24
CA ALA A 5 21.96 38.60 45.48
C ALA A 5 21.85 37.79 44.16
N LEU A 6 22.99 37.27 43.70
CA LEU A 6 23.10 36.18 42.73
C LEU A 6 22.75 34.87 43.44
N LEU A 7 21.94 34.03 42.78
CA LEU A 7 21.89 32.59 43.04
C LEU A 7 21.98 31.84 41.70
N PRO A 8 22.81 30.79 41.60
CA PRO A 8 23.11 30.13 40.33
C PRO A 8 22.02 29.13 39.93
N ARG A 9 21.76 29.06 38.62
CA ARG A 9 21.02 27.98 37.97
C ARG A 9 21.83 26.68 38.10
N THR A 10 21.39 25.75 38.93
CA THR A 10 21.87 24.37 38.91
C THR A 10 21.03 23.56 37.93
N MET A 11 21.68 23.08 36.87
CA MET A 11 21.15 22.14 35.90
C MET A 11 20.98 20.76 36.57
N ALA A 12 19.74 20.36 36.86
CA ALA A 12 19.43 18.97 37.17
C ALA A 12 19.21 18.21 35.86
N SER A 13 20.26 17.52 35.41
CA SER A 13 20.21 16.57 34.29
C SER A 13 19.33 15.37 34.69
N ALA A 14 18.11 15.33 34.17
CA ALA A 14 17.24 14.15 34.26
C ALA A 14 17.65 13.16 33.17
N ALA A 15 18.45 12.16 33.55
CA ALA A 15 18.78 11.02 32.72
C ALA A 15 17.52 10.15 32.50
N PHE A 16 16.89 10.31 31.35
CA PHE A 16 15.81 9.43 30.91
C PHE A 16 16.41 8.09 30.49
N ARG A 17 16.38 7.09 31.38
CA ARG A 17 16.74 5.71 31.05
C ARG A 17 15.77 5.17 29.99
N ARG A 18 16.25 5.04 28.76
CA ARG A 18 15.54 4.37 27.67
C ARG A 18 15.56 2.87 27.95
N ALA A 19 14.43 2.31 28.37
CA ALA A 19 14.26 0.87 28.52
C ALA A 19 14.41 0.21 27.13
N ALA A 20 15.49 -0.53 26.92
CA ALA A 20 15.69 -1.35 25.74
C ALA A 20 14.86 -2.63 25.88
N THR A 21 13.73 -2.71 25.16
CA THR A 21 12.97 -3.95 25.02
C THR A 21 13.73 -4.88 24.05
N ALA A 22 14.33 -5.93 24.59
CA ALA A 22 14.94 -7.00 23.80
C ALA A 22 13.85 -7.82 23.08
N PRO A 23 14.05 -8.23 21.81
CA PRO A 23 13.12 -9.14 21.16
C PRO A 23 13.32 -10.58 21.67
N VAL A 24 12.23 -11.19 22.15
CA VAL A 24 12.17 -12.61 22.50
C VAL A 24 12.34 -13.44 21.22
N ARG A 25 13.49 -14.11 21.09
CA ARG A 25 13.72 -15.10 20.02
C ARG A 25 13.07 -16.42 20.43
N HIS A 26 11.99 -16.81 19.75
CA HIS A 26 11.47 -18.18 19.85
C HIS A 26 12.40 -19.16 19.12
N PRO A 27 12.75 -20.31 19.70
CA PRO A 27 13.52 -21.33 19.00
C PRO A 27 12.58 -22.20 18.17
N VAL A 28 12.48 -21.95 16.87
CA VAL A 28 11.94 -22.93 15.92
C VAL A 28 13.05 -23.28 14.94
N ALA A 29 13.97 -24.12 15.40
CA ALA A 29 15.02 -24.71 14.57
C ALA A 29 15.32 -26.13 15.09
N ALA A 30 14.35 -27.02 14.93
CA ALA A 30 14.57 -28.46 15.00
C ALA A 30 13.47 -29.12 14.16
N LEU A 31 13.84 -30.14 13.39
CA LEU A 31 12.99 -31.01 12.56
C LEU A 31 12.82 -30.62 11.08
N TYR A 32 13.92 -30.47 10.36
CA TYR A 32 13.96 -30.81 8.93
C TYR A 32 15.32 -31.43 8.58
N ASN A 33 15.50 -32.71 8.93
CA ASN A 33 16.46 -33.57 8.23
C ASN A 33 15.68 -34.41 7.23
N LEU A 34 15.39 -33.83 6.05
CA LEU A 34 15.02 -34.62 4.88
C LEU A 34 16.31 -35.22 4.30
N HIS A 35 16.43 -36.54 4.35
CA HIS A 35 17.37 -37.27 3.51
C HIS A 35 16.93 -37.14 2.05
N PRO A 36 17.84 -36.81 1.10
CA PRO A 36 17.48 -36.80 -0.31
C PRO A 36 17.49 -38.24 -0.84
N PHE A 37 16.31 -38.77 -1.14
CA PHE A 37 16.12 -39.94 -1.98
C PHE A 37 16.28 -39.51 -3.44
N ALA A 38 17.38 -39.92 -4.07
CA ALA A 38 17.69 -39.63 -5.46
C ALA A 38 16.92 -40.57 -6.41
N ALA A 39 16.22 -39.98 -7.39
CA ALA A 39 15.84 -40.62 -8.64
C ALA A 39 16.15 -39.62 -9.76
N GLY A 40 17.08 -39.99 -10.65
CA GLY A 40 17.75 -39.07 -11.57
C GLY A 40 17.07 -38.87 -12.93
N ILE A 41 17.55 -37.85 -13.63
CA ILE A 41 17.66 -37.78 -15.10
C ILE A 41 19.05 -37.18 -15.41
N ALA A 42 19.70 -37.80 -16.38
CA ALA A 42 21.11 -37.76 -16.74
C ALA A 42 21.64 -36.41 -17.27
N THR A 43 22.93 -36.14 -17.04
CA THR A 43 23.93 -35.73 -18.06
C THR A 43 25.36 -35.84 -17.48
N GLU A 44 26.30 -36.17 -18.36
CA GLU A 44 27.65 -36.73 -18.16
C GLU A 44 28.69 -35.79 -17.50
N ALA A 45 29.64 -36.35 -16.73
CA ALA A 45 31.09 -36.30 -17.02
C ALA A 45 32.00 -36.72 -15.83
N LYS A 46 32.85 -37.72 -16.13
CA LYS A 46 34.23 -37.98 -15.64
C LYS A 46 34.55 -38.38 -14.18
N THR A 47 34.96 -39.65 -14.09
CA THR A 47 36.18 -40.21 -13.42
C THR A 47 36.48 -39.84 -11.97
N GLU A 48 36.42 -40.84 -11.08
CA GLU A 48 37.63 -41.50 -10.55
C GLU A 48 37.29 -42.81 -9.80
N THR A 49 38.28 -43.69 -9.80
CA THR A 49 38.29 -45.13 -9.51
C THR A 49 38.30 -45.41 -8.00
N SER A 50 37.60 -46.46 -7.54
CA SER A 50 38.12 -47.45 -6.57
C SER A 50 37.12 -48.60 -6.38
N GLN A 51 37.63 -49.82 -6.54
CA GLN A 51 36.96 -51.09 -6.33
C GLN A 51 36.80 -51.37 -4.84
N ASP A 52 35.66 -51.93 -4.42
CA ASP A 52 35.66 -53.12 -3.55
C ASP A 52 34.36 -53.92 -3.74
N GLN A 53 34.52 -55.24 -3.82
CA GLN A 53 33.47 -56.23 -4.04
C GLN A 53 33.15 -56.97 -2.73
N SER A 54 32.06 -57.75 -2.77
CA SER A 54 31.55 -58.70 -1.76
C SER A 54 30.47 -58.12 -0.84
N LYS A 55 29.37 -58.80 -0.52
CA LYS A 55 29.00 -60.20 -0.69
C LYS A 55 27.46 -60.29 -0.59
N SER A 56 26.82 -60.90 -1.58
CA SER A 56 25.46 -61.42 -1.48
C SER A 56 25.49 -62.78 -0.77
N GLU A 57 24.63 -62.98 0.21
CA GLU A 57 24.25 -64.30 0.71
C GLU A 57 22.82 -64.23 1.26
N GLU A 58 22.20 -65.39 1.23
CA GLU A 58 20.80 -65.66 0.89
C GLU A 58 20.15 -66.47 2.03
N LYS A 59 18.81 -66.57 1.99
CA LYS A 59 17.90 -67.59 2.57
C LYS A 59 17.19 -67.27 3.89
N THR A 60 15.85 -67.19 3.93
CA THR A 60 14.73 -68.19 3.78
C THR A 60 14.39 -68.91 5.09
N ALA A 61 13.14 -68.75 5.55
CA ALA A 61 12.23 -69.74 6.19
C ALA A 61 11.13 -68.95 6.95
N GLU A 62 9.88 -68.89 6.47
CA GLU A 62 8.80 -69.89 6.61
C GLU A 62 8.01 -69.73 7.93
N ALA A 63 6.71 -69.39 7.80
CA ALA A 63 5.58 -70.08 8.45
C ALA A 63 4.34 -69.18 8.48
N ALA A 64 3.28 -69.66 7.85
CA ALA A 64 1.96 -69.07 7.83
C ALA A 64 1.25 -69.20 9.19
N SER A 65 0.53 -68.14 9.58
CA SER A 65 -0.64 -68.23 10.46
C SER A 65 -1.68 -67.22 9.92
N PRO A 66 -2.90 -67.64 9.57
CA PRO A 66 -3.96 -66.69 9.22
C PRO A 66 -4.44 -66.04 10.52
N ALA A 67 -3.83 -64.93 10.88
CA ALA A 67 -4.38 -64.05 11.90
C ALA A 67 -5.66 -63.43 11.32
N GLU A 68 -6.81 -63.93 11.79
CA GLU A 68 -8.11 -63.30 11.64
C GLU A 68 -7.97 -61.81 11.96
N ALA A 69 -8.16 -60.98 10.93
CA ALA A 69 -8.28 -59.54 11.06
C ALA A 69 -9.57 -59.25 11.84
N LYS A 70 -9.47 -59.24 13.18
CA LYS A 70 -10.48 -58.62 14.03
C LYS A 70 -10.42 -57.12 13.75
N GLU A 71 -11.33 -56.66 12.89
CA GLU A 71 -11.60 -55.25 12.71
C GLU A 71 -12.08 -54.67 14.05
N ASP A 72 -11.20 -53.93 14.72
CA ASP A 72 -11.57 -53.11 15.88
C ASP A 72 -12.69 -52.15 15.45
N PRO A 73 -13.89 -52.17 16.08
CA PRO A 73 -15.01 -51.30 15.71
C PRO A 73 -14.79 -49.82 16.07
N LYS A 74 -13.58 -49.47 16.53
CA LYS A 74 -13.18 -48.11 16.95
C LYS A 74 -12.33 -47.38 15.92
N LYS A 75 -11.81 -48.05 14.89
CA LYS A 75 -11.13 -47.37 13.78
C LYS A 75 -12.19 -47.06 12.72
N PRO A 76 -12.35 -45.79 12.28
CA PRO A 76 -13.19 -45.54 11.12
C PRO A 76 -12.68 -46.42 9.98
N SER A 77 -13.60 -47.04 9.23
CA SER A 77 -13.22 -47.90 8.12
C SER A 77 -12.27 -47.14 7.19
N VAL A 78 -11.30 -47.84 6.61
CA VAL A 78 -10.28 -47.25 5.73
C VAL A 78 -10.94 -46.38 4.64
N GLU A 79 -12.11 -46.78 4.16
CA GLU A 79 -12.92 -46.03 3.21
C GLU A 79 -13.42 -44.67 3.74
N LYS A 80 -13.84 -44.59 5.01
CA LYS A 80 -14.25 -43.33 5.65
C LYS A 80 -13.08 -42.38 5.80
N GLN A 81 -11.92 -42.90 6.22
CA GLN A 81 -10.69 -42.10 6.30
C GLN A 81 -10.26 -41.58 4.93
N LEU A 82 -10.38 -42.41 3.88
CA LEU A 82 -10.10 -41.99 2.51
C LEU A 82 -11.09 -40.95 2.00
N ALA A 83 -12.38 -41.06 2.35
CA ALA A 83 -13.39 -40.07 2.00
C ALA A 83 -13.14 -38.73 2.69
N GLU A 84 -12.84 -38.74 3.99
CA GLU A 84 -12.49 -37.54 4.77
C GLU A 84 -11.22 -36.87 4.22
N LEU A 85 -10.16 -37.63 3.95
CA LEU A 85 -8.93 -37.09 3.36
C LEU A 85 -9.16 -36.50 1.97
N LYS A 86 -10.01 -37.13 1.14
CA LYS A 86 -10.38 -36.58 -0.17
C LYS A 86 -11.16 -35.28 -0.04
N ASP A 87 -12.11 -35.20 0.90
CA ASP A 87 -12.86 -33.95 1.15
C ASP A 87 -11.92 -32.83 1.63
N HIS A 88 -11.04 -33.13 2.58
CA HIS A 88 -10.02 -32.20 3.05
C HIS A 88 -9.10 -31.76 1.91
N TYR A 89 -8.65 -32.68 1.07
CA TYR A 89 -7.80 -32.38 -0.07
C TYR A 89 -8.50 -31.47 -1.09
N LEU A 90 -9.74 -31.80 -1.47
CA LEU A 90 -10.54 -30.99 -2.40
C LEU A 90 -10.81 -29.59 -1.84
N ARG A 91 -11.10 -29.48 -0.54
CA ARG A 91 -11.28 -28.20 0.13
C ARG A 91 -9.99 -27.38 0.16
N CYS A 92 -8.87 -28.00 0.52
CA CYS A 92 -7.56 -27.35 0.48
C CYS A 92 -7.23 -26.85 -0.94
N LEU A 93 -7.53 -27.61 -1.98
CA LEU A 93 -7.35 -27.17 -3.36
C LEU A 93 -8.24 -25.97 -3.71
N ALA A 94 -9.51 -25.99 -3.29
CA ALA A 94 -10.41 -24.85 -3.49
C ALA A 94 -9.92 -23.60 -2.74
N ASP A 95 -9.46 -23.75 -1.50
CA ASP A 95 -8.90 -22.66 -0.70
C ASP A 95 -7.62 -22.10 -1.32
N MET A 96 -6.76 -22.96 -1.88
CA MET A 96 -5.55 -22.55 -2.61
C MET A 96 -5.88 -21.72 -3.86
N GLU A 97 -6.91 -22.12 -4.63
CA GLU A 97 -7.31 -21.36 -5.82
C GLU A 97 -7.98 -20.02 -5.46
N ASN A 98 -8.80 -20.00 -4.41
CA ASN A 98 -9.36 -18.76 -3.86
C ASN A 98 -8.27 -17.81 -3.36
N LEU A 99 -7.23 -18.34 -2.69
CA LEU A 99 -6.08 -17.55 -2.25
C LEU A 99 -5.28 -17.04 -3.44
N ARG A 100 -5.03 -17.87 -4.46
CA ARG A 100 -4.32 -17.50 -5.68
C ARG A 100 -5.03 -16.39 -6.44
N THR A 101 -6.34 -16.48 -6.62
CA THR A 101 -7.14 -15.44 -7.29
C THR A 101 -7.18 -14.15 -6.47
N ARG A 102 -7.40 -14.26 -5.16
CA ARG A 102 -7.39 -13.10 -4.25
C ARG A 102 -6.04 -12.37 -4.26
N THR A 103 -4.94 -13.09 -4.06
CA THR A 103 -3.59 -12.52 -4.03
C THR A 103 -3.22 -11.83 -5.34
N LYS A 104 -3.59 -12.39 -6.50
CA LYS A 104 -3.43 -11.71 -7.80
C LYS A 104 -4.12 -10.35 -7.82
N THR A 105 -5.40 -10.29 -7.42
CA THR A 105 -6.14 -9.02 -7.40
C THR A 105 -5.57 -8.02 -6.38
N GLU A 106 -5.06 -8.49 -5.24
CA GLU A 106 -4.42 -7.63 -4.23
C GLU A 106 -3.08 -7.07 -4.73
N VAL A 107 -2.27 -7.90 -5.42
CA VAL A 107 -1.01 -7.46 -6.04
C VAL A 107 -1.28 -6.43 -7.15
N GLU A 108 -2.28 -6.66 -8.00
CA GLU A 108 -2.68 -5.70 -9.04
C GLU A 108 -3.20 -4.38 -8.45
N LYS A 109 -3.99 -4.43 -7.38
CA LYS A 109 -4.45 -3.22 -6.69
C LYS A 109 -3.29 -2.50 -6.02
N SER A 110 -2.40 -3.24 -5.37
CA SER A 110 -1.21 -2.69 -4.71
C SER A 110 -0.32 -1.98 -5.73
N SER A 111 -0.06 -2.58 -6.90
CA SER A 111 0.74 -1.97 -7.94
C SER A 111 0.08 -0.72 -8.55
N LYS A 112 -1.23 -0.78 -8.85
CA LYS A 112 -1.99 0.37 -9.36
C LYS A 112 -2.02 1.55 -8.40
N PHE A 113 -2.07 1.31 -7.09
CA PHE A 113 -2.20 2.36 -6.07
C PHE A 113 -0.93 2.60 -5.24
N ALA A 114 0.21 2.02 -5.63
CA ALA A 114 1.48 2.12 -4.89
C ALA A 114 1.92 3.58 -4.71
N ILE A 115 1.73 4.41 -5.74
CA ILE A 115 2.12 5.82 -5.74
C ILE A 115 1.15 6.74 -4.98
N SER A 116 0.02 6.22 -4.50
CA SER A 116 -1.07 7.04 -3.94
C SER A 116 -0.61 7.93 -2.77
N LYS A 117 0.17 7.40 -1.82
CA LYS A 117 0.64 8.20 -0.69
C LYS A 117 1.57 9.34 -1.14
N PHE A 118 2.53 9.01 -2.01
CA PHE A 118 3.47 9.99 -2.56
C PHE A 118 2.75 11.07 -3.38
N ALA A 119 1.85 10.67 -4.27
CA ALA A 119 1.08 11.59 -5.07
C ALA A 119 0.24 12.53 -4.18
N LYS A 120 -0.37 12.02 -3.09
CA LYS A 120 -1.14 12.85 -2.15
C LYS A 120 -0.30 13.94 -1.49
N GLU A 121 0.91 13.61 -1.03
CA GLU A 121 1.85 14.59 -0.45
C GLU A 121 2.31 15.61 -1.52
N LEU A 122 2.45 15.18 -2.77
CA LEU A 122 2.81 16.07 -3.88
C LEU A 122 1.69 17.06 -4.23
N LEU A 123 0.42 16.70 -4.04
CA LEU A 123 -0.71 17.62 -4.27
C LEU A 123 -0.63 18.88 -3.40
N ASP A 124 -0.13 18.77 -2.17
CA ASP A 124 0.05 19.93 -1.30
C ASP A 124 1.08 20.92 -1.90
N THR A 125 2.12 20.42 -2.58
CA THR A 125 3.08 21.29 -3.28
C THR A 125 2.47 21.96 -4.50
N VAL A 126 1.60 21.27 -5.24
CA VAL A 126 0.85 21.83 -6.38
C VAL A 126 -0.06 22.98 -5.90
N ASP A 127 -0.71 22.81 -4.76
CA ASP A 127 -1.57 23.84 -4.17
C ASP A 127 -0.75 25.06 -3.75
N ILE A 128 0.43 24.88 -3.14
CA ILE A 128 1.33 25.99 -2.79
C ILE A 128 1.76 26.76 -4.04
N LEU A 129 2.10 26.07 -5.14
CA LEU A 129 2.40 26.72 -6.42
C LEU A 129 1.20 27.52 -6.94
N SER A 130 -0.01 26.97 -6.83
CA SER A 130 -1.24 27.68 -7.23
C SER A 130 -1.49 28.94 -6.38
N MET A 131 -1.21 28.86 -5.07
CA MET A 131 -1.32 29.98 -4.15
C MET A 131 -0.28 31.06 -4.47
N ALA A 132 0.96 30.66 -4.78
CA ALA A 132 2.02 31.57 -5.19
C ALA A 132 1.65 32.34 -6.47
N LEU A 133 1.05 31.66 -7.45
CA LEU A 133 0.55 32.32 -8.67
C LEU A 133 -0.61 33.28 -8.38
N LYS A 134 -1.56 32.90 -7.51
CA LYS A 134 -2.68 33.76 -7.10
C LYS A 134 -2.24 35.00 -6.32
N ALA A 135 -1.15 34.91 -5.56
CA ALA A 135 -0.64 36.02 -4.75
C ALA A 135 -0.13 37.22 -5.58
N VAL A 136 0.26 37.00 -6.83
CA VAL A 136 0.70 38.08 -7.73
C VAL A 136 -0.55 38.79 -8.31
N PRO A 137 -0.78 40.08 -8.00
CA PRO A 137 -1.93 40.84 -8.51
C PRO A 137 -1.91 40.96 -10.03
N GLU A 138 -3.08 40.93 -10.67
CA GLU A 138 -3.18 41.01 -12.14
C GLU A 138 -2.58 42.30 -12.72
N ALA A 139 -2.67 43.41 -11.99
CA ALA A 139 -2.09 44.70 -12.37
C ALA A 139 -0.56 44.67 -12.50
N GLU A 140 0.12 43.80 -11.75
CA GLU A 140 1.58 43.66 -11.78
C GLU A 140 2.03 42.59 -12.80
N ARG A 141 1.12 41.75 -13.30
CA ARG A 141 1.41 40.75 -14.34
C ARG A 141 1.60 41.36 -15.72
N THR A 142 0.91 42.46 -16.00
CA THR A 142 0.91 43.15 -17.31
C THR A 142 1.83 44.35 -17.38
N ASN A 143 2.23 44.92 -16.23
CA ASN A 143 3.12 46.06 -16.18
C ASN A 143 4.58 45.65 -16.43
N GLU A 144 5.07 45.85 -17.67
CA GLU A 144 6.49 45.64 -18.01
C GLU A 144 7.43 46.62 -17.29
N ALA A 145 6.90 47.75 -16.82
CA ALA A 145 7.65 48.76 -16.08
C ALA A 145 7.89 48.39 -14.60
N ALA A 146 7.11 47.48 -14.03
CA ALA A 146 7.32 47.00 -12.66
C ALA A 146 8.47 45.98 -12.65
N HIS A 147 9.55 46.29 -11.92
CA HIS A 147 10.70 45.40 -11.72
C HIS A 147 11.35 44.85 -13.02
N GLY A 148 11.37 45.65 -14.10
CA GLY A 148 12.12 45.33 -15.33
C GLY A 148 11.68 44.06 -16.06
N GLY A 149 10.42 43.64 -15.92
CA GLY A 149 9.89 42.43 -16.57
C GLY A 149 10.31 41.10 -15.93
N HIS A 150 11.15 41.11 -14.89
CA HIS A 150 11.59 39.90 -14.20
C HIS A 150 10.44 39.15 -13.52
N LEU A 151 9.46 39.88 -12.96
CA LEU A 151 8.29 39.26 -12.33
C LEU A 151 7.41 38.51 -13.33
N LYS A 152 7.19 39.06 -14.53
CA LYS A 152 6.44 38.40 -15.61
C LYS A 152 7.13 37.10 -16.05
N ASN A 153 8.45 37.13 -16.21
CA ASN A 153 9.24 35.95 -16.55
C ASN A 153 9.18 34.89 -15.44
N LEU A 154 9.28 35.30 -14.17
CA LEU A 154 9.16 34.40 -13.03
C LEU A 154 7.77 33.76 -12.95
N TYR A 155 6.71 34.56 -13.09
CA TYR A 155 5.33 34.07 -13.10
C TYR A 155 5.12 33.03 -14.22
N SER A 156 5.60 33.33 -15.43
CA SER A 156 5.55 32.38 -16.54
C SER A 156 6.33 31.10 -16.24
N GLY A 157 7.53 31.21 -15.65
CA GLY A 157 8.35 30.06 -15.28
C GLY A 157 7.63 29.16 -14.26
N VAL A 158 7.06 29.75 -13.21
CA VAL A 158 6.32 29.01 -12.17
C VAL A 158 5.02 28.40 -12.74
N SER A 159 4.34 29.09 -13.65
CA SER A 159 3.15 28.55 -14.32
C SER A 159 3.49 27.34 -15.20
N LEU A 160 4.60 27.40 -15.94
CA LEU A 160 5.07 26.29 -16.77
C LEU A 160 5.49 25.08 -15.93
N THR A 161 6.17 25.28 -14.80
CA THR A 161 6.54 24.17 -13.90
C THR A 161 5.31 23.53 -13.28
N GLN A 162 4.31 24.31 -12.87
CA GLN A 162 3.03 23.77 -12.39
C GLN A 162 2.32 22.95 -13.47
N ALA A 163 2.29 23.44 -14.71
CA ALA A 163 1.65 22.75 -15.83
C ALA A 163 2.34 21.40 -16.15
N GLU A 164 3.68 21.37 -16.18
CA GLU A 164 4.43 20.13 -16.42
C GLU A 164 4.27 19.14 -15.26
N LEU A 165 4.19 19.63 -14.01
CA LEU A 165 3.90 18.79 -12.85
C LEU A 165 2.50 18.16 -12.94
N LEU A 166 1.48 18.93 -13.31
CA LEU A 166 0.13 18.39 -13.52
C LEU A 166 0.08 17.38 -14.69
N LYS A 167 0.85 17.62 -15.74
CA LYS A 167 0.96 16.69 -16.88
C LYS A 167 1.63 15.37 -16.50
N THR A 168 2.69 15.42 -15.68
CA THR A 168 3.34 14.19 -15.19
C THR A 168 2.41 13.39 -14.26
N LEU A 169 1.68 14.07 -13.38
CA LEU A 169 0.63 13.45 -12.55
C LEU A 169 -0.45 12.75 -13.40
N LYS A 170 -0.96 13.41 -14.45
CA LYS A 170 -1.93 12.83 -15.40
C LYS A 170 -1.41 11.56 -16.08
N ARG A 171 -0.13 11.52 -16.48
CA ARG A 171 0.48 10.32 -17.08
C ARG A 171 0.49 9.11 -16.14
N HIS A 172 0.53 9.35 -14.83
CA HIS A 172 0.44 8.33 -13.80
C HIS A 172 -1.00 8.05 -13.34
N GLY A 173 -2.01 8.55 -14.05
CA GLY A 173 -3.42 8.31 -13.77
C GLY A 173 -4.02 9.17 -12.68
N VAL A 174 -3.34 10.25 -12.26
CA VAL A 174 -3.87 11.25 -11.34
C VAL A 174 -4.59 12.35 -12.12
N GLU A 175 -5.90 12.44 -11.96
CA GLU A 175 -6.75 13.40 -12.65
C GLU A 175 -7.27 14.46 -11.68
N ALA A 176 -7.08 15.73 -12.04
CA ALA A 176 -7.66 16.84 -11.32
C ALA A 176 -9.10 17.06 -11.79
N PHE A 177 -10.02 17.28 -10.86
CA PHE A 177 -11.39 17.70 -11.16
C PHE A 177 -11.72 18.99 -10.43
N ASN A 178 -12.47 19.85 -11.11
CA ASN A 178 -12.84 21.18 -10.64
C ASN A 178 -14.34 21.40 -10.87
N PRO A 179 -15.19 21.03 -9.90
CA PRO A 179 -16.63 20.95 -10.08
C PRO A 179 -17.29 22.33 -9.95
N LEU A 180 -16.81 23.34 -10.68
CA LEU A 180 -17.44 24.66 -10.68
C LEU A 180 -18.77 24.59 -11.44
N ASP A 181 -19.83 25.13 -10.85
CA ASP A 181 -21.19 25.13 -11.41
C ASP A 181 -21.82 23.73 -11.61
N GLU A 182 -21.23 22.70 -11.03
CA GLU A 182 -21.77 21.34 -11.02
C GLU A 182 -22.64 21.07 -9.78
N VAL A 183 -23.51 20.06 -9.87
CA VAL A 183 -24.28 19.56 -8.72
C VAL A 183 -23.34 18.89 -7.72
N PHE A 184 -23.55 19.15 -6.44
CA PHE A 184 -22.73 18.57 -5.38
C PHE A 184 -22.89 17.04 -5.29
N ASP A 185 -21.79 16.30 -5.50
CA ASP A 185 -21.69 14.86 -5.23
C ASP A 185 -20.90 14.61 -3.93
N PRO A 186 -21.52 14.05 -2.87
CA PRO A 186 -20.83 13.72 -1.61
C PRO A 186 -19.64 12.76 -1.74
N ASN A 187 -19.58 11.95 -2.80
CA ASN A 187 -18.48 11.01 -3.01
C ASN A 187 -17.20 11.70 -3.48
N LEU A 188 -17.35 12.80 -4.23
CA LEU A 188 -16.25 13.52 -4.88
C LEU A 188 -15.95 14.86 -4.18
N HIS A 189 -16.95 15.47 -3.54
CA HIS A 189 -16.91 16.85 -3.06
C HIS A 189 -17.02 16.90 -1.53
N GLN A 190 -16.29 17.83 -0.93
CA GLN A 190 -16.38 18.19 0.48
C GLN A 190 -16.89 19.64 0.59
N ALA A 191 -18.14 19.79 1.01
CA ALA A 191 -18.74 21.11 1.25
C ALA A 191 -18.12 21.75 2.50
N MET A 192 -17.47 22.90 2.31
CA MET A 192 -16.83 23.66 3.40
C MET A 192 -17.76 24.69 4.03
N TYR A 193 -18.58 25.35 3.21
CA TYR A 193 -19.55 26.35 3.65
C TYR A 193 -20.70 26.46 2.67
N GLN A 194 -21.77 27.09 3.13
CA GLN A 194 -22.97 27.39 2.35
C GLN A 194 -23.07 28.91 2.16
N VAL A 195 -23.42 29.35 0.95
CA VAL A 195 -23.67 30.76 0.64
C VAL A 195 -25.05 30.92 0.02
N THR A 196 -25.79 31.93 0.44
CA THR A 196 -27.04 32.36 -0.18
C THR A 196 -26.71 33.25 -1.38
N ILE A 197 -26.96 32.75 -2.59
CA ILE A 197 -26.79 33.50 -3.84
C ILE A 197 -28.09 33.43 -4.63
N SER A 198 -28.71 34.58 -4.84
CA SER A 198 -29.85 34.74 -5.73
C SER A 198 -29.49 34.29 -7.16
N GLY A 199 -30.23 33.31 -7.69
CA GLY A 199 -30.18 32.92 -9.10
C GLY A 199 -29.44 31.62 -9.43
N LYS A 200 -28.92 30.88 -8.45
CA LYS A 200 -28.38 29.52 -8.64
C LYS A 200 -29.24 28.48 -7.92
N GLU A 201 -29.34 27.28 -8.50
CA GLU A 201 -30.08 26.17 -7.88
C GLU A 201 -29.45 25.79 -6.53
N PRO A 202 -30.24 25.34 -5.53
CA PRO A 202 -29.73 24.91 -4.24
C PRO A 202 -28.91 23.62 -4.39
N GLY A 203 -27.77 23.53 -3.70
CA GLY A 203 -26.88 22.36 -3.78
C GLY A 203 -25.91 22.37 -4.97
N THR A 204 -25.79 23.49 -5.68
CA THR A 204 -24.78 23.69 -6.73
C THR A 204 -23.48 24.21 -6.14
N VAL A 205 -22.35 23.77 -6.69
CA VAL A 205 -21.02 24.27 -6.30
C VAL A 205 -20.78 25.66 -6.90
N ILE A 206 -20.52 26.64 -6.04
CA ILE A 206 -20.27 28.04 -6.42
C ILE A 206 -18.78 28.30 -6.55
N SER A 207 -18.01 27.81 -5.60
CA SER A 207 -16.59 28.11 -5.44
C SER A 207 -15.84 26.84 -5.13
N VAL A 208 -14.64 26.71 -5.70
CA VAL A 208 -13.72 25.62 -5.42
C VAL A 208 -12.47 26.24 -4.82
N GLU A 209 -12.26 25.99 -3.53
CA GLU A 209 -11.10 26.51 -2.79
C GLU A 209 -9.86 25.66 -3.06
N LYS A 210 -10.05 24.34 -3.04
CA LYS A 210 -9.02 23.36 -3.37
C LYS A 210 -9.56 22.36 -4.38
N SER A 211 -8.81 22.19 -5.48
CA SER A 211 -9.12 21.19 -6.50
C SER A 211 -9.06 19.78 -5.91
N GLY A 212 -9.99 18.95 -6.35
CA GLY A 212 -10.03 17.53 -6.04
C GLY A 212 -9.19 16.71 -7.01
N TYR A 213 -8.73 15.55 -6.55
CA TYR A 213 -7.93 14.64 -7.37
C TYR A 213 -8.36 13.18 -7.21
N THR A 214 -8.43 12.47 -8.34
CA THR A 214 -8.67 11.03 -8.41
C THR A 214 -7.44 10.31 -8.94
N LEU A 215 -7.26 9.05 -8.56
CA LEU A 215 -6.24 8.14 -9.10
C LEU A 215 -6.95 6.91 -9.61
N HIS A 216 -6.89 6.67 -10.92
CA HIS A 216 -7.56 5.53 -11.57
C HIS A 216 -9.03 5.36 -11.13
N GLY A 217 -9.77 6.47 -11.02
CA GLY A 217 -11.19 6.49 -10.59
C GLY A 217 -11.43 6.44 -9.07
N ARG A 218 -10.39 6.24 -8.25
CA ARG A 218 -10.50 6.33 -6.78
C ARG A 218 -10.19 7.75 -6.30
N VAL A 219 -11.06 8.33 -5.48
CA VAL A 219 -10.82 9.65 -4.87
C VAL A 219 -9.63 9.59 -3.91
N MET A 220 -8.62 10.42 -4.18
CA MET A 220 -7.48 10.60 -3.28
C MET A 220 -7.71 11.75 -2.31
N ARG A 221 -8.24 12.84 -2.84
CA ARG A 221 -8.57 14.06 -2.11
C ARG A 221 -9.86 14.65 -2.72
N PRO A 222 -10.92 14.86 -1.93
CA PRO A 222 -12.13 15.50 -2.43
C PRO A 222 -11.86 16.98 -2.77
N ALA A 223 -12.64 17.54 -3.69
CA ALA A 223 -12.61 18.97 -3.94
C ALA A 223 -13.27 19.69 -2.75
N GLN A 224 -12.62 20.74 -2.23
CA GLN A 224 -13.19 21.56 -1.17
C GLN A 224 -13.98 22.70 -1.78
N VAL A 225 -15.29 22.72 -1.53
CA VAL A 225 -16.24 23.53 -2.28
C VAL A 225 -17.19 24.32 -1.40
N GLY A 226 -17.58 25.51 -1.85
CA GLY A 226 -18.72 26.27 -1.32
C GLY A 226 -19.98 25.93 -2.11
N ILE A 227 -21.07 25.59 -1.42
CA ILE A 227 -22.36 25.22 -2.05
C ILE A 227 -23.43 26.31 -1.83
N THR A 228 -24.40 26.38 -2.74
CA THR A 228 -25.58 27.25 -2.58
C THR A 228 -26.55 26.70 -1.54
N LYS A 229 -27.06 27.58 -0.68
CA LYS A 229 -28.27 27.32 0.11
C LYS A 229 -29.45 28.08 -0.51
N LEU A 230 -30.63 27.47 -0.46
CA LEU A 230 -31.89 28.14 -0.75
C LEU A 230 -32.09 29.30 0.26
N GLU A 231 -32.45 30.49 -0.23
CA GLU A 231 -32.90 31.58 0.64
C GLU A 231 -34.23 31.15 1.30
N GLU A 232 -34.26 31.17 2.63
CA GLU A 232 -35.48 30.90 3.44
C GLU A 232 -36.33 32.17 3.59
#